data_AF-A0A1R1PJB7-F1
#
_entry.id   AF-A0A1R1PJB7-F1
#
_cell.length_a   1.000
_cell.length_b   1.000
_cell.length_c   1.000
_cell.angle_alpha   90.00
_cell.angle_beta   90.00
_cell.angle_gamma   90.00
#
_symmetry.space_group_name_H-M   'P 1'
#
loop_
_entity.id
_entity.type
_entity.pdbx_description
1 polymer ?
#
loop_
_entity_poly.entity_id
_entity_poly.type
_entity_poly.pdbx_seq_one_letter_code
_entity_poly.pdbx_strand_id
1 'polypeptide(L)'
;MTDKIEPTLLPPKWEGEESTGIEQWTRRFSMDIDIMGVYEKKAIKFLGIWLQGRANDWMLYEMKEEMARERKLTEWLTLLIKEVKSWQKTPAGSIEGLARM
;
A
#
# COMPACT_ATOMS: atom_id res chain seq x y z
N MET A 1 -5.90 28.90 6.72
CA MET A 1 -4.64 28.72 5.97
C MET A 1 -4.62 27.29 5.50
N THR A 2 -4.57 27.06 4.19
CA THR A 2 -4.48 25.71 3.64
C THR A 2 -3.04 25.26 3.84
N ASP A 3 -2.80 24.39 4.83
CA ASP A 3 -1.52 23.71 4.99
C ASP A 3 -1.25 22.92 3.70
N LYS A 4 -0.52 23.56 2.79
CA LYS A 4 0.00 22.91 1.60
C LYS A 4 1.11 22.00 2.09
N ILE A 5 0.79 20.72 2.24
CA ILE A 5 1.80 19.69 2.48
C ILE A 5 2.80 19.77 1.34
N GLU A 6 4.07 20.06 1.63
CA GLU A 6 5.11 20.10 0.62
C GLU A 6 5.19 18.72 -0.06
N PRO A 7 5.07 18.65 -1.41
CA PRO A 7 5.08 17.38 -2.13
C PRO A 7 6.33 16.52 -1.90
N THR A 8 7.43 17.14 -1.46
CA THR A 8 8.72 16.53 -1.11
C THR A 8 8.71 15.79 0.24
N LEU A 9 7.70 16.01 1.08
CA LEU A 9 7.48 15.28 2.34
C LEU A 9 6.58 14.05 2.16
N LEU A 10 6.08 13.82 0.94
CA LEU A 10 5.32 12.62 0.61
C LEU A 10 6.32 11.49 0.32
N PRO A 11 6.17 10.29 0.91
CA PRO A 11 6.98 9.13 0.56
C PRO A 11 6.87 8.86 -0.94
N PRO A 12 7.94 8.27 -1.52
CA PRO A 12 7.92 7.89 -2.92
C PRO A 12 6.74 6.95 -3.17
N LYS A 13 6.10 7.09 -4.33
CA LYS A 13 5.07 6.13 -4.74
C LYS A 13 5.68 4.74 -4.82
N TRP A 14 4.89 3.72 -4.50
CA TRP A 14 5.27 2.33 -4.62
C TRP A 14 4.87 1.79 -5.99
N GLU A 15 5.85 1.64 -6.88
CA GLU A 15 5.65 1.25 -8.28
C GLU A 15 5.65 -0.28 -8.51
N GLY A 16 5.93 -1.05 -7.45
CA GLY A 16 5.71 -2.50 -7.46
C GLY A 16 6.80 -3.35 -8.10
N GLU A 17 7.89 -2.76 -8.61
CA GLU A 17 8.95 -3.52 -9.26
C GLU A 17 10.30 -3.40 -8.55
N GLU A 18 10.82 -4.60 -8.24
CA GLU A 18 12.22 -4.94 -8.06
C GLU A 18 12.97 -4.42 -6.81
N SER A 19 13.43 -5.40 -6.02
CA SER A 19 14.57 -5.35 -5.09
C SER A 19 14.52 -4.42 -3.86
N THR A 20 13.59 -3.48 -3.75
CA THR A 20 13.55 -2.54 -2.62
C THR A 20 12.48 -2.95 -1.61
N GLY A 21 12.84 -2.96 -0.32
CA GLY A 21 12.06 -3.62 0.71
C GLY A 21 10.71 -2.95 0.95
N ILE A 22 9.61 -3.63 0.58
CA ILE A 22 8.24 -3.20 0.93
C ILE A 22 8.12 -2.87 2.42
N GLU A 23 8.83 -3.59 3.29
CA GLU A 23 8.91 -3.32 4.73
C GLU A 23 9.53 -1.94 5.04
N GLN A 24 10.59 -1.57 4.33
CA GLN A 24 11.23 -0.25 4.46
C GLN A 24 10.30 0.84 3.93
N TRP A 25 9.60 0.58 2.83
CA TRP A 25 8.62 1.51 2.28
C TRP A 25 7.47 1.74 3.25
N THR A 26 6.86 0.68 3.81
CA THR A 26 5.78 0.81 4.80
C THR A 26 6.23 1.51 6.07
N ARG A 27 7.48 1.30 6.52
CA ARG A 27 8.02 2.03 7.67
C ARG A 27 8.14 3.52 7.39
N ARG A 28 8.65 3.88 6.20
CA ARG A 28 8.76 5.28 5.78
C ARG A 28 7.39 5.93 5.62
N PHE A 29 6.45 5.23 5.02
CA PHE A 29 5.04 5.63 4.94
C PHE A 29 4.47 5.98 6.33
N SER A 30 4.61 5.08 7.31
CA SER A 30 4.11 5.32 8.66
C SER A 30 4.76 6.53 9.32
N MET A 31 6.09 6.66 9.22
CA MET A 31 6.81 7.81 9.77
C MET A 31 6.34 9.13 9.15
N ASP A 32 6.13 9.16 7.82
CA ASP A 32 5.70 10.36 7.12
C ASP A 32 4.26 10.75 7.52
N ILE A 33 3.36 9.78 7.69
CA ILE A 33 2.00 10.01 8.21
C ILE A 33 2.01 10.58 9.64
N ASP A 34 2.87 10.05 10.50
CA ASP A 34 3.03 10.51 11.88
C ASP A 34 3.58 11.95 11.92
N ILE A 35 4.61 12.25 11.12
CA ILE A 35 5.18 13.60 11.00
C ILE A 35 4.15 14.60 10.48
N MET A 36 3.33 14.21 9.50
CA MET A 36 2.29 15.06 8.94
C MET A 36 1.05 15.21 9.85
N GLY A 37 0.99 14.48 10.98
CA GLY A 37 -0.16 14.51 11.89
C GLY A 37 -1.46 14.06 11.22
N VAL A 38 -1.37 13.15 10.25
CA VAL A 38 -2.53 12.72 9.45
C VAL A 38 -3.31 11.66 10.21
N TYR A 39 -4.60 11.92 10.46
CA TYR A 39 -5.48 10.94 11.10
C TYR A 39 -5.71 9.69 10.22
N GLU A 40 -5.96 8.55 10.88
CA GLU A 40 -5.95 7.21 10.28
C GLU A 40 -6.77 7.07 8.99
N LYS A 41 -8.03 7.54 8.97
CA LYS A 41 -8.87 7.46 7.76
C LYS A 41 -8.28 8.20 6.56
N LYS A 42 -7.56 9.31 6.79
CA LYS A 42 -6.88 10.06 5.72
C LYS A 42 -5.57 9.39 5.33
N ALA A 43 -4.87 8.75 6.26
CA ALA A 43 -3.69 7.95 5.97
C ALA A 43 -4.02 6.74 5.06
N ILE A 44 -5.14 6.04 5.30
CA ILE A 44 -5.59 4.93 4.43
C ILE A 44 -5.90 5.43 3.01
N LYS A 45 -6.48 6.64 2.86
CA LYS A 45 -6.67 7.26 1.54
C LYS A 45 -5.35 7.57 0.85
N PHE A 46 -4.37 8.08 1.60
CA PHE A 46 -3.04 8.34 1.05
C PHE A 46 -2.30 7.07 0.67
N LEU A 47 -2.47 5.99 1.43
CA LEU A 47 -1.96 4.66 1.06
C LEU A 47 -2.43 4.28 -0.33
N GLY A 48 -3.73 4.35 -0.61
CA GLY A 48 -4.27 4.07 -1.94
C GLY A 48 -3.74 5.00 -3.04
N ILE A 49 -3.43 6.27 -2.74
CA ILE A 49 -2.87 7.21 -3.73
C ILE A 49 -1.40 6.92 -4.04
N TRP A 50 -0.65 6.41 -3.07
CA TRP A 50 0.79 6.16 -3.21
C TRP A 50 1.13 4.75 -3.67
N LEU A 51 0.19 3.81 -3.62
CA LEU A 51 0.34 2.54 -4.33
C LEU A 51 0.10 2.75 -5.83
N GLN A 52 0.89 2.09 -6.67
CA GLN A 52 0.71 2.01 -8.11
C GLN A 52 0.66 0.56 -8.60
N GLY A 53 0.21 0.40 -9.85
CA GLY A 53 0.13 -0.88 -10.53
C GLY A 53 -0.60 -1.94 -9.69
N ARG A 54 -0.02 -3.14 -9.63
CA ARG A 54 -0.60 -4.30 -8.94
C ARG A 54 -0.96 -4.05 -7.47
N ALA A 55 -0.22 -3.20 -6.76
CA ALA A 55 -0.52 -2.88 -5.37
C ALA A 55 -1.72 -1.95 -5.20
N ASN A 56 -1.91 -1.02 -6.14
CA ASN A 56 -3.11 -0.19 -6.18
C ASN A 56 -4.34 -1.06 -6.47
N ASP A 57 -4.25 -1.90 -7.50
CA ASP A 57 -5.35 -2.77 -7.93
C ASP A 57 -5.79 -3.73 -6.82
N TRP A 58 -4.82 -4.34 -6.13
CA TRP A 58 -5.08 -5.19 -4.96
C TRP A 58 -5.82 -4.43 -3.85
N MET A 59 -5.34 -3.24 -3.48
CA MET A 59 -5.97 -2.46 -2.41
C MET A 59 -7.40 -2.03 -2.79
N LEU A 60 -7.62 -1.60 -4.04
CA LEU A 60 -8.95 -1.26 -4.54
C LEU A 60 -9.90 -2.47 -4.56
N TYR A 61 -9.38 -3.67 -4.86
CA TYR A 61 -10.16 -4.90 -4.79
C TYR A 61 -10.57 -5.22 -3.34
N GLU A 62 -9.62 -5.25 -2.40
CA GLU A 62 -9.87 -5.53 -0.98
C GLU A 62 -10.86 -4.52 -0.38
N MET A 63 -10.77 -3.23 -0.73
CA MET A 63 -11.65 -2.18 -0.22
C MET A 63 -13.13 -2.33 -0.61
N LYS A 64 -13.46 -3.22 -1.55
CA LYS A 64 -14.85 -3.54 -1.91
C LYS A 64 -15.53 -4.36 -0.82
N GLU A 65 -14.77 -5.08 0.01
CA GLU A 65 -15.33 -5.85 1.11
C GLU A 65 -15.74 -4.94 2.28
N GLU A 66 -16.90 -5.22 2.87
CA GLU A 66 -17.45 -4.39 3.94
C GLU A 66 -16.55 -4.38 5.18
N MET A 67 -15.95 -5.52 5.53
CA MET A 67 -14.98 -5.64 6.62
C MET A 67 -13.66 -4.91 6.35
N ALA A 68 -13.30 -4.65 5.10
CA ALA A 68 -12.06 -3.94 4.77
C ALA A 68 -12.14 -2.44 5.13
N ARG A 69 -13.35 -1.88 5.25
CA ARG A 69 -13.57 -0.47 5.61
C ARG A 69 -13.34 -0.18 7.09
N GLU A 70 -13.33 -1.21 7.93
CA GLU A 70 -13.07 -1.11 9.37
C GLU A 70 -11.60 -1.34 9.73
N ARG A 71 -10.79 -1.80 8.77
CA ARG A 71 -9.38 -2.11 9.00
C ARG A 71 -8.57 -0.88 9.38
N LYS A 72 -7.69 -1.06 10.36
CA LYS A 72 -6.73 -0.04 10.78
C LYS A 72 -5.60 0.11 9.77
N LEU A 73 -4.89 1.25 9.82
CA LEU A 73 -3.78 1.49 8.91
C LEU A 73 -2.68 0.40 9.04
N THR A 74 -2.38 -0.01 10.27
CA THR A 74 -1.37 -1.05 10.56
C THR A 74 -1.72 -2.41 9.95
N GLU A 75 -3.01 -2.75 9.90
CA GLU A 75 -3.51 -3.97 9.28
C GLU A 75 -3.34 -3.90 7.76
N TRP A 76 -3.69 -2.76 7.15
CA TRP A 76 -3.48 -2.51 5.72
C TRP A 76 -2.00 -2.64 5.32
N LEU A 77 -1.08 -2.05 6.09
CA LEU A 77 0.35 -2.15 5.83
C LEU A 77 0.87 -3.58 5.98
N THR A 78 0.38 -4.33 6.97
CA THR A 78 0.75 -5.75 7.18
C THR A 78 0.30 -6.62 6.02
N LEU A 79 -0.94 -6.43 5.57
CA LEU A 79 -1.50 -7.16 4.44
C LEU A 79 -0.76 -6.83 3.13
N LEU A 80 -0.46 -5.55 2.91
CA LEU A 80 0.33 -5.12 1.75
C LEU A 80 1.70 -5.81 1.72
N ILE A 81 2.42 -5.87 2.84
CA ILE A 81 3.71 -6.58 2.94
C ILE A 81 3.53 -8.06 2.59
N LYS A 82 2.52 -8.73 3.16
CA LYS A 82 2.24 -10.15 2.91
C LYS A 82 1.97 -10.40 1.43
N GLU A 83 1.15 -9.55 0.83
CA GLU A 83 0.72 -9.68 -0.55
C GLU A 83 1.87 -9.41 -1.53
N VAL A 84 2.64 -8.33 -1.34
CA VAL A 84 3.82 -8.04 -2.16
C VAL A 84 4.85 -9.19 -2.08
N LYS A 85 5.07 -9.75 -0.88
CA LYS A 85 5.95 -10.92 -0.69
C LYS A 85 5.40 -12.18 -1.36
N SER A 86 4.08 -12.32 -1.51
CA SER A 86 3.47 -13.45 -2.22
C SER A 86 3.78 -13.36 -3.71
N TRP A 87 3.72 -12.15 -4.29
CA TRP A 87 4.04 -11.92 -5.71
C TRP A 87 5.49 -12.25 -6.04
N GLN A 88 6.42 -11.90 -5.16
CA GLN A 88 7.84 -12.18 -5.33
C GLN A 88 8.19 -13.68 -5.27
N LYS A 89 7.31 -14.50 -4.66
CA LYS A 89 7.47 -15.96 -4.61
C LYS A 89 6.94 -16.67 -5.84
N THR A 90 6.18 -15.98 -6.68
CA THR A 90 5.65 -16.52 -7.94
C THR A 90 6.59 -16.11 -9.07
N PRO A 91 7.41 -17.01 -9.63
CA PRO A 91 8.25 -16.67 -10.78
C PRO A 91 7.36 -16.24 -11.93
N ALA A 92 7.81 -15.24 -12.70
CA ALA A 92 7.25 -14.94 -14.02
C ALA A 92 7.37 -16.20 -14.90
N GLY A 93 6.35 -17.06 -14.87
CA GLY A 93 6.40 -18.36 -15.55
C GLY A 93 5.43 -19.45 -15.07
N SER A 94 4.68 -19.30 -13.96
CA SER A 94 3.68 -20.31 -13.58
C SER A 94 2.26 -19.85 -13.92
N ILE A 95 1.75 -20.32 -15.06
CA ILE A 95 0.36 -20.12 -15.53
C ILE A 95 -0.62 -21.00 -14.74
N GLU A 96 -0.60 -20.92 -13.40
CA GLU A 96 -1.53 -21.68 -12.56
C GLU A 96 -2.37 -20.80 -11.62
N GLY A 97 -2.09 -19.50 -11.53
CA GLY A 97 -2.83 -18.59 -10.63
C GLY A 97 -4.10 -17.97 -11.19
N LEU A 98 -4.33 -18.01 -12.52
CA LEU A 98 -5.44 -17.29 -13.17
C LEU A 98 -6.65 -18.17 -13.53
N ALA A 99 -6.62 -19.47 -13.23
CA ALA A 99 -7.71 -20.40 -13.56
C ALA A 99 -8.73 -20.63 -12.43
N ARG A 100 -8.71 -19.81 -11.37
CA ARG A 100 -9.63 -19.95 -10.22
C ARG A 100 -10.34 -18.65 -9.79
N MET A 101 -10.43 -17.65 -10.67
CA MET A 101 -11.39 -16.55 -10.50
C MET A 101 -12.48 -16.66 -11.56
#